data_AF-A0A939FHX9-F1
#
_entry.id   AF-A0A939FHX9-F1
#
_cell.length_a   1.000
_cell.length_b   1.000
_cell.length_c   1.000
_cell.angle_alpha   90.00
_cell.angle_beta   90.00
_cell.angle_gamma   90.00
#
_symmetry.space_group_name_H-M   'P 1'
#
loop_
_entity.id
_entity.type
_entity.pdbx_description
1 polymer ?
#
loop_
_entity_poly.entity_id
_entity_poly.type
_entity_poly.pdbx_seq_one_letter_code
_entity_poly.pdbx_strand_id
1 'polypeptide(L)'
;MDGKVLRGSGTSESVAVTVIGAMAQDGALVAQQRVADKSNEIPALAPLLSVLGLQGVVVTADALHTQVETAKVLVEEMGAHFVLVVKRNQPALWEACRSIPWS
;
A
#
# COMPACT_ATOMS: atom_id res chain seq x y z
N MET A 1 3.18 3.25 -3.57
CA MET A 1 2.25 3.67 -2.50
C MET A 1 2.94 3.50 -1.17
N ASP A 2 2.72 4.43 -0.23
CA ASP A 2 3.37 4.42 1.07
C ASP A 2 2.51 5.16 2.11
N GLY A 3 2.54 4.67 3.35
CA GLY A 3 1.98 5.34 4.51
C GLY A 3 2.93 6.41 5.06
N LYS A 4 2.40 7.59 5.38
CA LYS A 4 3.13 8.71 5.97
C LYS A 4 2.39 9.26 7.17
N VAL A 5 3.13 9.49 8.25
CA VAL A 5 2.64 10.29 9.38
C VAL A 5 3.02 11.75 9.15
N LEU A 6 2.01 12.63 9.12
CA LEU A 6 2.24 14.05 8.87
C LEU A 6 2.92 14.71 10.07
N ARG A 7 4.12 15.24 9.83
CA ARG A 7 4.90 15.91 10.87
C ARG A 7 4.14 17.14 11.40
N GLY A 8 4.04 17.24 12.72
CA GLY A 8 3.38 18.37 13.40
C GLY A 8 1.85 18.28 13.47
N SER A 9 1.24 17.19 12.99
CA SER A 9 -0.22 17.00 13.06
C SER A 9 -0.71 16.46 14.41
N GLY A 10 0.17 15.88 15.21
CA GLY A 10 -0.13 15.42 16.57
C GLY A 10 -0.03 16.57 17.57
N THR A 11 -0.97 16.63 18.51
CA THR A 11 -0.96 17.58 19.64
C THR A 11 -1.06 16.83 20.96
N SER A 12 -1.07 17.53 22.10
CA SER A 12 -1.37 16.91 23.39
C SER A 12 -2.79 16.32 23.45
N GLU A 13 -3.69 16.75 22.58
CA GLU A 13 -5.10 16.36 22.56
C GLU A 13 -5.47 15.44 21.39
N SER A 14 -4.59 15.31 20.38
CA SER A 14 -4.88 14.57 19.15
C SER A 14 -3.71 13.70 18.68
N VAL A 15 -4.03 12.48 18.24
CA VAL A 15 -3.07 11.58 17.59
C VAL A 15 -2.63 12.18 16.25
N ALA A 16 -1.37 11.97 15.87
CA ALA A 16 -0.84 12.41 14.59
C ALA A 16 -1.62 11.78 13.43
N VAL A 17 -1.84 12.57 12.38
CA VAL A 17 -2.56 12.16 11.18
C VAL A 17 -1.68 11.26 10.33
N THR A 18 -2.17 10.07 10.06
CA THR A 18 -1.59 9.14 9.07
C THR A 18 -2.31 9.29 7.74
N VAL A 19 -1.55 9.34 6.65
CA VAL A 19 -2.06 9.35 5.28
C VAL A 19 -1.42 8.23 4.49
N ILE A 20 -2.14 7.70 3.50
CA ILE A 20 -1.58 6.85 2.46
C ILE A 20 -1.55 7.64 1.16
N GLY A 21 -0.42 7.59 0.45
CA GLY A 21 -0.20 8.32 -0.79
C GLY A 21 0.02 7.40 -1.99
N ALA A 22 -0.54 7.78 -3.14
CA ALA A 22 -0.25 7.22 -4.45
C ALA A 22 0.59 8.23 -5.24
N MET A 23 1.74 7.77 -5.72
CA MET A 23 2.71 8.59 -6.45
C MET A 23 2.90 8.00 -7.84
N ALA A 24 2.87 8.84 -8.86
CA ALA A 24 3.19 8.46 -10.22
C ALA A 24 4.70 8.21 -10.39
N GLN A 25 5.07 7.60 -11.51
CA GLN A 25 6.46 7.25 -11.81
C GLN A 25 7.40 8.48 -11.82
N ASP A 26 6.89 9.64 -12.24
CA ASP A 26 7.62 10.91 -12.29
C ASP A 26 7.77 11.59 -10.91
N GLY A 27 7.25 10.98 -9.85
CA GLY A 27 7.29 11.49 -8.48
C GLY A 27 6.11 12.39 -8.11
N ALA A 28 5.14 12.61 -9.00
CA ALA A 28 3.95 13.39 -8.68
C ALA A 28 3.03 12.63 -7.71
N LEU A 29 2.61 13.29 -6.62
CA LEU A 29 1.57 12.75 -5.74
C LEU A 29 0.21 12.92 -6.43
N VAL A 30 -0.34 11.81 -6.94
CA VAL A 30 -1.59 11.83 -7.74
C VAL A 30 -2.83 11.64 -6.90
N ALA A 31 -2.71 11.01 -5.73
CA ALA A 31 -3.80 10.95 -4.75
C ALA A 31 -3.24 10.70 -3.35
N GLN A 32 -4.01 11.09 -2.34
CA GLN A 32 -3.74 10.79 -0.93
C GLN A 32 -5.04 10.64 -0.15
N GLN A 33 -5.03 9.78 0.87
CA GLN A 33 -6.17 9.56 1.74
C GLN A 33 -5.74 9.47 3.20
N ARG A 34 -6.49 10.14 4.09
CA ARG A 34 -6.30 10.02 5.53
C ARG A 34 -6.72 8.62 6.00
N VAL A 35 -5.88 8.01 6.81
CA VAL A 35 -6.16 6.77 7.52
C VAL A 35 -6.90 7.12 8.81
N ALA A 36 -8.02 6.44 9.07
CA ALA A 36 -8.82 6.72 10.25
C ALA A 36 -8.05 6.36 11.53
N ASP A 37 -8.25 7.13 12.61
CA ASP A 37 -7.42 7.12 13.82
C ASP A 37 -7.34 5.77 14.57
N LYS A 38 -8.23 4.80 14.25
CA LYS A 38 -8.24 3.43 14.81
C LYS A 38 -8.15 2.34 13.74
N SER A 39 -7.81 2.71 12.51
CA SER A 39 -7.68 1.80 11.38
C SER A 39 -6.21 1.67 10.97
N ASN A 40 -5.89 0.59 10.27
CA ASN A 40 -4.60 0.44 9.60
C ASN A 40 -4.70 0.97 8.17
N GLU A 41 -3.56 1.06 7.48
CA GLU A 41 -3.48 1.65 6.13
C GLU A 41 -4.10 0.73 5.06
N ILE A 42 -4.27 -0.55 5.37
CA ILE A 42 -4.70 -1.59 4.43
C ILE A 42 -6.12 -1.34 3.89
N PRO A 43 -7.16 -1.08 4.72
CA PRO A 43 -8.49 -0.69 4.25
C PRO A 43 -8.53 0.64 3.50
N ALA A 44 -7.60 1.54 3.76
CA ALA A 44 -7.55 2.86 3.10
C ALA A 44 -6.99 2.78 1.68
N LEU A 45 -6.32 1.67 1.32
CA LEU A 45 -5.70 1.48 0.01
C LEU A 45 -6.73 1.32 -1.12
N ALA A 46 -7.72 0.44 -0.96
CA ALA A 46 -8.69 0.18 -2.03
C ALA A 46 -9.51 1.44 -2.42
N PRO A 47 -10.03 2.25 -1.48
CA PRO A 47 -10.70 3.50 -1.81
C PRO A 47 -9.78 4.54 -2.47
N LEU A 48 -8.51 4.60 -2.09
CA LEU A 48 -7.54 5.50 -2.71
C LEU A 48 -7.27 5.12 -4.18
N LEU A 49 -7.28 3.82 -4.49
CA LEU A 49 -6.96 3.31 -5.81
C LEU A 49 -8.13 3.33 -6.79
N SER A 50 -9.37 3.20 -6.31
CA SER A 50 -10.56 3.14 -7.16
C SER A 50 -10.78 4.39 -8.01
N VAL A 51 -10.20 5.53 -7.60
CA VAL A 51 -10.31 6.81 -8.32
C VAL A 51 -9.21 7.05 -9.35
N LEU A 52 -8.22 6.15 -9.48
CA LEU A 52 -7.02 6.38 -10.29
C LEU A 52 -7.03 5.72 -11.67
N GLY A 53 -8.03 4.88 -11.99
CA GLY A 53 -8.12 4.22 -13.30
C GLY A 53 -6.89 3.36 -13.64
N LEU A 54 -6.70 2.26 -12.91
CA LEU A 54 -5.46 1.48 -12.89
C LEU A 54 -5.36 0.34 -13.91
N GLN A 55 -6.27 0.26 -14.88
CA GLN A 55 -6.26 -0.82 -15.87
C GLN A 55 -4.91 -0.89 -16.59
N GLY A 56 -4.22 -2.03 -16.49
CA GLY A 56 -2.89 -2.25 -17.08
C GLY A 56 -1.74 -1.52 -16.39
N VAL A 57 -1.97 -0.82 -15.28
CA VAL A 57 -0.95 -0.10 -14.51
C VAL A 57 -0.27 -1.06 -13.53
N VAL A 58 1.05 -0.89 -13.34
CA VAL A 58 1.80 -1.58 -12.29
C VAL A 58 1.77 -0.75 -11.00
N VAL A 59 1.18 -1.30 -9.94
CA VAL A 59 1.18 -0.69 -8.61
C VAL A 59 2.32 -1.26 -7.79
N THR A 60 3.19 -0.37 -7.28
CA THR A 60 4.18 -0.73 -6.27
C THR A 60 3.71 -0.25 -4.90
N ALA A 61 3.90 -1.06 -3.88
CA ALA A 61 3.58 -0.68 -2.51
C ALA A 61 4.57 -1.29 -1.51
N ASP A 62 4.57 -0.75 -0.31
CA ASP A 62 5.41 -1.21 0.77
C ASP A 62 5.07 -2.66 1.21
N ALA A 63 5.88 -3.20 2.12
CA ALA A 63 5.67 -4.57 2.59
C ALA A 63 4.41 -4.73 3.45
N LEU A 64 3.92 -3.68 4.10
CA LEU A 64 2.72 -3.74 4.93
C LEU A 64 1.48 -4.09 4.08
N HIS A 65 1.48 -3.60 2.83
CA HIS A 65 0.45 -3.87 1.83
C HIS A 65 0.60 -5.21 1.08
N THR A 66 1.62 -6.02 1.39
CA THR A 66 1.76 -7.38 0.86
C THR A 66 0.72 -8.31 1.51
N GLN A 67 -0.53 -8.18 1.07
CA GLN A 67 -1.70 -8.91 1.54
C GLN A 67 -2.45 -9.53 0.37
N VAL A 68 -3.00 -10.73 0.59
CA VAL A 68 -3.75 -11.47 -0.45
C VAL A 68 -4.92 -10.65 -0.96
N GLU A 69 -5.70 -10.04 -0.07
CA GLU A 69 -6.87 -9.24 -0.46
C GLU A 69 -6.46 -7.98 -1.24
N THR A 70 -5.34 -7.33 -0.90
CA THR A 70 -4.79 -6.22 -1.69
C THR A 70 -4.43 -6.67 -3.10
N ALA A 71 -3.77 -7.82 -3.26
CA ALA A 71 -3.42 -8.37 -4.57
C ALA A 71 -4.66 -8.71 -5.41
N LYS A 72 -5.70 -9.28 -4.80
CA LYS A 72 -6.98 -9.57 -5.47
C LYS A 72 -7.67 -8.31 -5.97
N VAL A 73 -7.83 -7.28 -5.12
CA VAL A 73 -8.45 -6.01 -5.52
C VAL A 73 -7.71 -5.39 -6.71
N LEU A 74 -6.37 -5.40 -6.68
CA LEU A 74 -5.55 -4.85 -7.77
C LEU A 74 -5.79 -5.59 -9.10
N VAL A 75 -5.79 -6.92 -9.09
CA VAL A 75 -5.88 -7.71 -10.33
C VAL A 75 -7.33 -7.90 -10.78
N GLU A 76 -8.20 -8.35 -9.88
CA GLU A 76 -9.56 -8.79 -10.20
C GLU A 76 -10.53 -7.61 -10.36
N GLU A 77 -10.43 -6.59 -9.51
CA GLU A 77 -11.36 -5.45 -9.55
C GLU A 77 -10.85 -4.30 -10.41
N MET A 78 -9.54 -4.04 -10.40
CA MET A 78 -8.96 -2.86 -11.04
C MET A 78 -8.23 -3.17 -12.36
N GLY A 79 -8.01 -4.44 -12.68
CA GLY A 79 -7.28 -4.86 -13.88
C GLY A 79 -5.82 -4.39 -13.90
N ALA A 80 -5.25 -4.15 -12.72
CA ALA A 80 -3.88 -3.69 -12.53
C ALA A 80 -2.92 -4.87 -12.30
N HIS A 81 -1.63 -4.58 -12.35
CA HIS A 81 -0.55 -5.47 -11.94
C HIS A 81 0.09 -4.97 -10.65
N PHE A 82 0.85 -5.82 -9.95
CA PHE A 82 1.50 -5.42 -8.70
C PHE A 82 2.94 -5.90 -8.58
N VAL A 83 3.75 -5.10 -7.88
CA VAL A 83 5.05 -5.50 -7.34
C VAL A 83 5.07 -5.12 -5.87
N LEU A 84 5.00 -6.13 -5.01
CA LEU A 84 4.90 -5.96 -3.56
C LEU A 84 6.13 -6.57 -2.88
N VAL A 85 6.62 -5.90 -1.83
CA VAL A 85 7.81 -6.36 -1.12
C VAL A 85 7.43 -7.43 -0.10
N VAL A 86 7.89 -8.66 -0.29
CA VAL A 86 7.68 -9.74 0.69
C VAL A 86 8.60 -9.53 1.87
N LYS A 87 8.04 -9.52 3.08
CA LYS A 87 8.77 -9.58 4.36
C LYS A 87 8.16 -10.67 5.25
N ARG A 88 8.58 -10.70 6.50
CA ARG A 88 8.12 -11.67 7.52
C ARG A 88 6.64 -11.53 7.92
N ASN A 89 5.92 -10.51 7.43
CA ASN A 89 4.47 -10.40 7.60
C ASN A 89 3.70 -11.46 6.79
N GLN A 90 4.35 -12.11 5.82
CA GLN A 90 3.85 -13.28 5.12
C GLN A 90 4.84 -14.44 5.30
N PRO A 91 4.85 -15.14 6.46
CA PRO A 91 5.93 -16.05 6.82
C PRO A 91 6.10 -17.22 5.84
N ALA A 92 5.00 -17.83 5.40
CA ALA A 92 5.06 -18.92 4.42
C ALA A 92 5.61 -18.45 3.06
N LEU A 93 5.17 -17.26 2.59
CA LEU A 93 5.67 -16.67 1.34
C LEU A 93 7.14 -16.26 1.47
N TRP A 94 7.54 -15.70 2.61
CA TRP A 94 8.92 -15.33 2.91
C TRP A 94 9.84 -16.55 2.88
N GLU A 95 9.45 -17.66 3.50
CA GLU A 95 10.21 -18.91 3.48
C GLU A 95 10.31 -19.49 2.08
N ALA A 96 9.20 -19.49 1.32
CA ALA A 96 9.19 -19.93 -0.06
C ALA A 96 10.10 -19.08 -0.96
N CYS A 97 10.07 -17.75 -0.82
CA CYS A 97 10.99 -16.88 -1.56
C CYS A 97 12.45 -17.16 -1.17
N ARG A 98 12.74 -17.40 0.12
CA ARG A 98 14.12 -17.65 0.58
C ARG A 98 14.67 -19.00 0.14
N SER A 99 13.82 -20.00 -0.11
CA SER A 99 14.24 -21.33 -0.56
C SER A 99 14.55 -21.40 -2.06
N ILE A 100 14.22 -20.36 -2.83
CA ILE A 100 14.58 -20.25 -4.24
C ILE A 100 16.11 -20.03 -4.34
N PRO A 101 16.83 -20.78 -5.18
CA PRO A 101 18.24 -20.54 -5.44
C PRO A 101 18.39 -19.29 -6.30
N TRP A 102 18.59 -18.13 -5.66
CA TRP A 102 18.81 -16.83 -6.33
C TRP A 102 20.18 -16.69 -6.99
N SER A 103 20.83 -17.81 -7.33
CA SER A 103 22.13 -17.89 -7.97
C SER A 103 22.10 -17.42 -9.42
#